data_AF-A0A970GDS7-F1
#
_entry.id   AF-A0A970GDS7-F1
#
_cell.length_a   1.000
_cell.length_b   1.000
_cell.length_c   1.000
_cell.angle_alpha   90.00
_cell.angle_beta   90.00
_cell.angle_gamma   90.00
#
_symmetry.space_group_name_H-M   'P 1'
#
loop_
_entity.id
_entity.type
_entity.pdbx_description
1 polymer ?
#
loop_
_entity_poly.entity_id
_entity_poly.type
_entity_poly.pdbx_seq_one_letter_code
_entity_poly.pdbx_strand_id
1 'polypeptide(L)'
;EDHPGLLRYGLFVPAPDIHWIREDLRLHPGQSGRYASRIRYRQALKMATLVFREKGLYVIFDEPQRAIAPGQFFAWYLDEESIGSGVIA
;
A
#
# COMPACT_ATOMS: atom_id res chain seq x y z
N GLU A 1 17.54 9.35 16.48
CA GLU A 1 16.44 10.11 17.11
C GLU A 1 15.13 9.81 16.38
N ASP A 2 14.11 9.41 17.13
CA ASP A 2 12.77 9.20 16.61
C ASP A 2 12.17 10.56 16.26
N HIS A 3 11.92 10.78 14.97
CA HIS A 3 11.23 11.97 14.47
C HIS A 3 9.75 11.59 14.26
N PRO A 4 8.83 11.99 15.16
CA PRO A 4 7.44 11.55 15.10
C PRO A 4 6.73 11.99 13.81
N GLY A 5 7.14 13.13 13.24
CA GLY A 5 6.60 13.64 11.97
C GLY A 5 6.97 12.82 10.73
N LEU A 6 7.92 11.88 10.84
CA LEU A 6 8.25 10.95 9.75
C LEU A 6 7.41 9.67 9.77
N LEU A 7 6.68 9.43 10.85
CA LEU A 7 5.83 8.25 11.02
C LEU A 7 4.46 8.52 10.43
N ARG A 8 4.04 7.67 9.49
CA ARG A 8 2.70 7.71 8.91
C ARG A 8 2.04 6.34 9.03
N TYR A 9 0.80 6.34 9.49
CA TYR A 9 -0.05 5.15 9.56
C TYR A 9 -0.71 4.80 8.23
N GLY A 10 -0.57 5.64 7.21
CA GLY A 10 -1.17 5.35 5.93
C GLY A 10 -0.58 6.14 4.78
N LEU A 11 -0.98 5.74 3.60
CA LEU A 11 -0.66 6.39 2.33
C LEU A 11 -1.84 6.26 1.36
N PHE A 12 -1.76 6.99 0.26
CA PHE A 12 -2.75 6.96 -0.80
C PHE A 12 -2.07 6.69 -2.14
N VAL A 13 -2.69 5.84 -2.95
CA VAL A 13 -2.30 5.57 -4.34
C VAL A 13 -3.49 5.95 -5.23
N PRO A 14 -3.37 6.94 -6.12
CA PRO A 14 -4.43 7.32 -7.06
C PRO A 14 -4.83 6.16 -7.97
N ALA A 15 -6.11 6.08 -8.34
CA ALA A 15 -6.60 4.99 -9.19
C ALA A 15 -5.81 4.77 -10.50
N PRO A 16 -5.37 5.82 -11.24
CA PRO A 16 -4.55 5.65 -12.44
C PRO A 16 -3.16 5.05 -12.19
N ASP A 17 -2.65 5.19 -10.97
CA ASP A 17 -1.31 4.77 -10.57
C ASP A 17 -1.31 3.39 -9.88
N ILE A 18 -2.45 2.68 -9.90
CA ILE A 18 -2.59 1.31 -9.37
C ILE A 18 -2.39 0.31 -10.51
N HIS A 19 -1.55 -0.69 -10.26
CA HIS A 19 -1.32 -1.81 -11.17
C HIS A 19 -1.59 -3.13 -10.45
N TRP A 20 -2.63 -3.83 -10.89
CA TRP A 20 -2.95 -5.18 -10.45
C TRP A 20 -2.18 -6.19 -11.30
N ILE A 21 -1.47 -7.10 -10.66
CA ILE A 21 -0.82 -8.24 -11.33
C ILE A 21 -1.80 -9.42 -11.38
N ARG A 22 -2.50 -9.65 -10.26
CA ARG A 22 -3.59 -10.63 -10.13
C ARG A 22 -4.94 -9.94 -10.24
N GLU A 23 -5.39 -9.73 -11.48
CA GLU A 23 -6.68 -9.08 -11.77
C GLU A 23 -7.89 -9.85 -11.22
N ASP A 24 -7.77 -11.17 -11.03
CA ASP A 24 -8.79 -12.01 -10.40
C ASP A 24 -8.94 -11.75 -8.89
N LEU A 25 -7.93 -11.18 -8.25
CA LEU A 25 -7.91 -10.81 -6.83
C LEU A 25 -8.06 -9.29 -6.62
N ARG A 26 -8.39 -8.57 -7.69
CA ARG A 26 -8.54 -7.11 -7.66
C ARG A 26 -9.67 -6.69 -6.73
N LEU A 27 -9.38 -5.69 -5.90
CA LEU A 27 -10.42 -5.00 -5.14
C LEU A 27 -11.23 -4.08 -6.06
N HIS A 28 -12.55 -4.06 -5.83
CA HIS A 28 -13.50 -3.12 -6.44
C HIS A 28 -13.85 -1.98 -5.47
N PRO A 29 -14.28 -0.82 -5.97
CA PRO A 29 -14.67 0.30 -5.11
C PRO A 29 -15.67 -0.14 -4.05
N GLY A 30 -15.41 0.23 -2.79
CA GLY A 30 -16.21 -0.23 -1.65
C GLY A 30 -15.56 -1.38 -0.88
N GLN A 31 -14.71 -2.19 -1.53
CA GLN A 31 -14.06 -3.35 -0.90
C GLN A 31 -12.78 -2.98 -0.16
N SER A 32 -12.40 -3.87 0.76
CA SER A 32 -11.13 -3.84 1.47
C SER A 32 -10.54 -5.24 1.60
N GLY A 33 -9.25 -5.31 1.83
CA GLY A 33 -8.54 -6.56 2.07
C GLY A 33 -7.29 -6.34 2.92
N ARG A 34 -6.83 -7.41 3.56
CA ARG A 34 -5.63 -7.39 4.40
C ARG A 34 -4.48 -8.04 3.64
N TYR A 35 -3.37 -7.32 3.52
CA TYR A 35 -2.23 -7.74 2.71
C TYR A 35 -0.92 -7.48 3.43
N ALA A 36 0.09 -8.29 3.10
CA ALA A 36 1.47 -7.97 3.41
C ALA A 36 1.96 -6.92 2.41
N SER A 37 2.79 -5.97 2.81
CA SER A 37 3.14 -4.83 1.96
C SER A 37 4.50 -4.23 2.27
N ARG A 38 5.03 -3.43 1.33
CA ARG A 38 6.25 -2.66 1.52
C ARG A 38 6.24 -1.39 0.68
N ILE A 39 6.99 -0.38 1.14
CA ILE A 39 7.15 0.91 0.45
C ILE A 39 8.61 1.17 0.02
N ARG A 40 9.52 0.24 0.31
CA ARG A 40 10.93 0.31 -0.08
C ARG A 40 11.43 -1.04 -0.57
N TYR A 41 12.40 -0.98 -1.48
CA TYR A 41 13.13 -2.16 -1.91
C TYR A 41 13.82 -2.85 -0.71
N ARG A 42 13.73 -4.18 -0.64
CA ARG A 42 14.26 -5.04 0.44
C ARG A 42 13.74 -4.76 1.85
N GLN A 43 12.75 -3.88 2.01
CA GLN A 43 12.04 -3.78 3.29
C GLN A 43 11.31 -5.09 3.58
N ALA A 44 11.38 -5.55 4.83
CA ALA A 44 10.56 -6.65 5.31
C ALA A 44 9.07 -6.30 5.13
N LEU A 45 8.27 -7.30 4.78
CA LEU A 45 6.83 -7.08 4.60
C LEU A 45 6.17 -6.70 5.91
N LYS A 46 5.24 -5.74 5.84
CA LYS A 46 4.43 -5.26 6.94
C LYS A 46 2.96 -5.35 6.58
N MET A 47 2.15 -5.78 7.54
CA MET A 47 0.72 -5.92 7.33
C MET A 47 0.05 -4.55 7.19
N ALA A 48 -0.91 -4.49 6.27
CA ALA A 48 -1.74 -3.32 6.03
C ALA A 48 -3.14 -3.73 5.61
N THR A 49 -4.10 -2.85 5.90
CA THR A 49 -5.44 -2.89 5.34
C THR A 49 -5.50 -1.97 4.14
N LEU A 50 -5.89 -2.52 2.99
CA LEU A 50 -6.13 -1.82 1.74
C LEU A 50 -7.62 -1.55 1.62
N VAL A 51 -8.01 -0.30 1.40
CA VAL A 51 -9.39 0.12 1.21
C VAL A 51 -9.52 0.79 -0.15
N PHE A 52 -10.22 0.14 -1.07
CA PHE A 52 -10.38 0.66 -2.42
C PHE A 52 -11.66 1.51 -2.53
N ARG A 53 -11.51 2.69 -3.14
CA ARG A 53 -12.55 3.69 -3.35
C ARG A 53 -12.42 4.27 -4.77
N GLU A 54 -13.43 4.99 -5.21
CA GLU A 54 -13.48 5.65 -6.54
C GLU A 54 -12.19 6.40 -6.90
N LYS A 55 -11.59 7.11 -5.93
CA LYS A 55 -10.39 7.93 -6.17
C LYS A 55 -9.09 7.14 -6.18
N GLY A 56 -9.06 5.94 -5.60
CA GLY A 56 -7.85 5.16 -5.45
C GLY A 56 -7.83 4.28 -4.19
N LEU A 57 -6.63 3.84 -3.86
CA LEU A 57 -6.35 2.91 -2.79
C LEU A 57 -5.83 3.65 -1.56
N TYR A 58 -6.57 3.55 -0.47
CA TYR A 58 -6.12 3.99 0.85
C TYR A 58 -5.48 2.81 1.55
N VAL A 59 -4.26 3.01 2.05
CA VAL A 59 -3.50 1.98 2.76
C VAL A 59 -3.38 2.41 4.21
N ILE A 60 -3.73 1.50 5.12
CA ILE A 60 -3.64 1.70 6.57
C ILE A 60 -2.70 0.62 7.10
N PHE A 61 -1.52 1.03 7.56
CA PHE A 61 -0.52 0.12 8.11
C PHE A 61 -0.85 -0.26 9.55
N ASP A 62 -0.60 -1.52 9.91
CA ASP A 62 -0.73 -1.99 11.30
C ASP A 62 0.34 -1.34 12.20
N GLU A 63 1.53 -1.08 11.64
CA GLU A 63 2.64 -0.38 12.28
C GLU A 63 3.03 0.87 11.45
N PRO A 64 3.32 2.02 12.09
CA PRO A 64 3.63 3.23 11.37
C PRO A 64 4.92 3.08 10.53
N GLN A 65 4.88 3.60 9.30
CA GLN A 65 6.01 3.54 8.38
C GLN A 65 6.76 4.87 8.34
N ARG A 66 8.08 4.81 8.22
CA ARG A 66 8.95 6.00 8.23
C ARG A 66 9.23 6.54 6.83
N ALA A 67 9.19 7.88 6.73
CA ALA A 67 9.64 8.64 5.57
C ALA A 67 8.97 8.19 4.25
N ILE A 68 7.64 7.99 4.30
CA ILE A 68 6.81 7.80 3.11
C ILE A 68 6.87 9.08 2.28
N ALA A 69 7.29 8.97 1.01
CA ALA A 69 7.41 10.10 0.10
C ALA A 69 6.58 9.89 -1.18
N PRO A 70 5.95 10.95 -1.72
CA PRO A 70 5.33 10.90 -3.05
C PRO A 70 6.32 10.44 -4.12
N GLY A 71 5.85 9.69 -5.11
CA GLY A 71 6.65 9.09 -6.17
C GLY A 71 7.35 7.78 -5.79
N GLN A 72 7.31 7.35 -4.52
CA GLN A 72 7.76 6.02 -4.12
C GLN A 72 6.75 4.95 -4.52
N PHE A 73 7.20 3.70 -4.63
CA PHE A 73 6.35 2.57 -4.93
C PHE A 73 5.82 1.91 -3.65
N PHE A 74 4.52 1.65 -3.63
CA PHE A 74 3.86 0.72 -2.73
C PHE A 74 3.64 -0.61 -3.44
N ALA A 75 3.94 -1.73 -2.80
CA ALA A 75 3.67 -3.07 -3.32
C ALA A 75 3.01 -3.93 -2.24
N TRP A 76 2.02 -4.73 -2.62
CA TRP A 76 1.29 -5.61 -1.71
C TRP A 76 1.19 -7.04 -2.22
N TYR A 77 1.10 -7.95 -1.26
CA TYR A 77 1.30 -9.38 -1.39
C TYR A 77 0.23 -10.13 -0.60
N LEU A 78 -0.15 -11.29 -1.12
CA LEU A 78 -0.93 -12.29 -0.40
C LEU A 78 -0.06 -13.55 -0.36
N ASP A 79 0.25 -14.02 0.84
CA ASP A 79 1.27 -15.04 1.07
C ASP A 79 2.61 -14.68 0.40
N GLU A 80 3.11 -15.50 -0.53
CA GLU A 80 4.35 -15.26 -1.27
C GLU A 80 4.13 -14.59 -2.64
N GLU A 81 2.88 -14.28 -2.98
CA GLU A 81 2.50 -13.79 -4.31
C GLU A 81 2.31 -12.28 -4.35
N SER A 82 2.86 -11.65 -5.40
CA SER A 82 2.68 -10.22 -5.67
C SER A 82 1.32 -9.97 -6.29
N ILE A 83 0.45 -9.24 -5.57
CA ILE A 83 -0.91 -8.95 -6.03
C ILE A 83 -0.95 -7.67 -6.85
N GLY A 84 -0.15 -6.67 -6.47
CA GLY A 84 -0.06 -5.44 -7.23
C GLY A 84 0.90 -4.42 -6.64
N SER A 85 0.99 -3.28 -7.32
CA SER A 85 1.81 -2.15 -6.92
C SER A 85 1.16 -0.82 -7.33
N GLY A 86 1.72 0.29 -6.83
CA GLY A 86 1.35 1.61 -7.31
C GLY A 86 2.23 2.73 -6.78
N VAL A 87 2.06 3.92 -7.36
CA VAL A 87 2.87 5.10 -7.03
C VAL A 87 2.16 5.92 -5.95
N ILE A 88 2.90 6.22 -4.88
CA ILE A 88 2.39 6.96 -3.72
C ILE A 88 2.22 8.44 -4.10
N ALA A 89 1.07 9.02 -3.77
CA ALA A 89 0.80 10.46 -3.93
C ALA A 89 1.21 11.30 -2.70
#